data_AF-A0A9E7JUN7-F1
#
_entry.id   AF-A0A9E7JUN7-F1
#
_cell.length_a   1.000
_cell.length_b   1.000
_cell.length_c   1.000
_cell.angle_alpha   90.00
_cell.angle_beta   90.00
_cell.angle_gamma   90.00
#
_symmetry.space_group_name_H-M   'P 1'
#
loop_
_entity.id
_entity.type
_entity.pdbx_description
1 polymer ?
#
loop_
_entity_poly.entity_id
_entity_poly.type
_entity_poly.pdbx_seq_one_letter_code
_entity_poly.pdbx_strand_id
1 'polypeptide(L)'
;MSVEILDGSTVREFVEDEGAFNGSVEERFASLDMDHDGLLTYPEMARELMSLRVRETHFGVDEAGWSHDELLQLYLGLFGRFDRDGNGTVDLEEFRAEMREVMLAVASGLGFLPVQMVVEEGSFLKRAVERESAKHVFETLKKATRAHPTSSSCPQMFEKKGHANMPMDDAVDRAEKTVCTCSCVRWRNLWP
;
A
#
# COMPACT_ATOMS: atom_id res chain seq x y z
N MET A 1 -2.79 -7.76 12.45
CA MET A 1 -4.17 -7.33 12.20
C MET A 1 -4.22 -5.85 12.52
N SER A 2 -4.69 -5.02 11.59
CA SER A 2 -4.92 -3.59 11.81
C SER A 2 -6.38 -3.24 11.54
N VAL A 3 -6.84 -2.13 12.12
CA VAL A 3 -8.19 -1.63 11.93
C VAL A 3 -8.13 -0.56 10.85
N GLU A 4 -8.80 -0.80 9.74
CA GLU A 4 -8.80 0.10 8.59
C GLU A 4 -10.24 0.52 8.26
N ILE A 5 -10.37 1.70 7.63
CA ILE A 5 -11.64 2.17 7.08
C ILE A 5 -11.63 1.84 5.60
N LEU A 6 -12.67 1.13 5.14
CA LEU A 6 -12.80 0.66 3.77
C LEU A 6 -14.15 1.09 3.21
N ASP A 7 -14.14 1.55 1.97
CA ASP A 7 -15.35 1.78 1.18
C ASP A 7 -15.31 0.98 -0.13
N GLY A 8 -16.46 0.88 -0.80
CA GLY A 8 -16.54 0.14 -2.06
C GLY A 8 -15.73 0.77 -3.20
N SER A 9 -15.48 2.08 -3.17
CA SER A 9 -14.64 2.77 -4.16
C SER A 9 -13.17 2.38 -4.03
N THR A 10 -12.61 2.37 -2.83
CA THR A 10 -11.22 1.99 -2.54
C THR A 10 -10.94 0.58 -3.01
N VAL A 11 -11.86 -0.36 -2.75
CA VAL A 11 -11.73 -1.74 -3.22
C VAL A 11 -11.80 -1.82 -4.75
N ARG A 12 -12.75 -1.09 -5.38
CA ARG A 12 -12.90 -1.09 -6.84
C ARG A 12 -11.69 -0.48 -7.56
N GLU A 13 -11.19 0.65 -7.06
CA GLU A 13 -9.98 1.32 -7.59
C GLU A 13 -8.70 0.49 -7.42
N PHE A 14 -8.65 -0.39 -6.43
CA PHE A 14 -7.55 -1.34 -6.27
C PHE A 14 -7.64 -2.44 -7.33
N VAL A 15 -8.83 -3.01 -7.53
CA VAL A 15 -9.05 -4.07 -8.54
C VAL A 15 -8.85 -3.56 -9.97
N GLU A 16 -9.20 -2.30 -10.25
CA GLU A 16 -9.00 -1.67 -11.56
C GLU A 16 -7.54 -1.42 -11.90
N ASP A 17 -6.65 -1.31 -10.90
CA ASP A 17 -5.21 -1.29 -11.17
C ASP A 17 -4.67 -2.70 -11.24
N GLU A 18 -4.63 -3.21 -12.46
CA GLU A 18 -4.11 -4.53 -12.75
C GLU A 18 -2.66 -4.70 -12.26
N GLY A 19 -1.81 -3.67 -12.28
CA GLY A 19 -0.43 -3.81 -11.83
C GLY A 19 -0.33 -4.10 -10.33
N ALA A 20 -1.03 -3.31 -9.52
CA ALA A 20 -1.06 -3.49 -8.07
C ALA A 20 -1.86 -4.75 -7.67
N PHE A 21 -2.98 -5.00 -8.34
CA PHE A 21 -3.81 -6.16 -8.09
C PHE A 21 -3.06 -7.45 -8.42
N ASN A 22 -2.47 -7.56 -9.62
CA ASN A 22 -1.76 -8.76 -10.05
C ASN A 22 -0.55 -9.04 -9.16
N GLY A 23 0.27 -8.03 -8.86
CA GLY A 23 1.40 -8.23 -7.96
C GLY A 23 0.96 -8.69 -6.57
N SER A 24 -0.22 -8.27 -6.10
CA SER A 24 -0.80 -8.74 -4.84
C SER A 24 -1.31 -10.18 -4.92
N VAL A 25 -1.93 -10.54 -6.05
CA VAL A 25 -2.41 -11.90 -6.31
C VAL A 25 -1.24 -12.86 -6.41
N GLU A 26 -0.20 -12.51 -7.18
CA GLU A 26 1.01 -13.30 -7.36
C GLU A 26 1.74 -13.52 -6.04
N GLU A 27 1.91 -12.47 -5.23
CA GLU A 27 2.53 -12.59 -3.89
C GLU A 27 1.72 -13.53 -2.99
N ARG A 28 0.38 -13.41 -3.01
CA ARG A 28 -0.48 -14.28 -2.22
C ARG A 28 -0.47 -15.72 -2.73
N PHE A 29 -0.47 -15.91 -4.04
CA PHE A 29 -0.38 -17.21 -4.69
C PHE A 29 0.94 -17.90 -4.33
N ALA A 30 2.07 -17.20 -4.43
CA ALA A 30 3.38 -17.72 -4.07
C ALA A 30 3.52 -18.07 -2.57
N SER A 31 2.73 -17.41 -1.70
CA SER A 31 2.67 -17.77 -0.28
C SER A 31 1.84 -19.04 -0.02
N LEU A 32 0.91 -19.38 -0.92
CA LEU A 32 0.05 -20.55 -0.83
C LEU A 32 0.70 -21.77 -1.49
N ASP A 33 1.36 -21.55 -2.62
CA ASP A 33 2.08 -22.53 -3.43
C ASP A 33 3.38 -22.93 -2.73
N MET A 34 3.33 -24.04 -1.99
CA MET A 34 4.42 -24.45 -1.09
C MET A 34 5.50 -25.25 -1.81
N ASP A 35 5.12 -25.99 -2.84
CA ASP A 35 6.05 -26.78 -3.67
C ASP A 35 6.54 -26.01 -4.91
N HIS A 36 6.00 -24.81 -5.14
CA HIS A 36 6.37 -23.90 -6.22
C HIS A 36 6.17 -24.52 -7.60
N ASP A 37 5.13 -25.33 -7.75
CA ASP A 37 4.76 -25.97 -9.00
C ASP A 37 3.89 -25.06 -9.90
N GLY A 38 3.41 -23.93 -9.36
CA GLY A 38 2.56 -22.97 -10.06
C GLY A 38 1.07 -23.33 -10.05
N LEU A 39 0.66 -24.30 -9.23
CA LEU A 39 -0.70 -24.79 -9.06
C LEU A 39 -1.06 -24.89 -7.58
N LEU A 40 -2.24 -24.43 -7.20
CA LEU A 40 -2.72 -24.59 -5.83
C LEU A 40 -3.57 -25.84 -5.70
N THR A 41 -3.09 -26.79 -4.90
CA THR A 41 -3.86 -27.97 -4.54
C THR A 41 -4.78 -27.70 -3.36
N TYR A 42 -5.82 -28.53 -3.20
CA TYR A 42 -6.73 -28.46 -2.07
C TYR A 42 -6.04 -28.37 -0.69
N PRO A 43 -5.05 -29.23 -0.33
CA PRO A 43 -4.40 -29.16 0.98
C PRO A 43 -3.64 -27.85 1.20
N GLU A 44 -3.06 -27.26 0.16
CA GLU A 44 -2.32 -25.99 0.26
C GLU A 44 -3.27 -24.82 0.56
N MET A 45 -4.40 -24.74 -0.16
CA MET A 45 -5.43 -23.74 0.14
C MET A 45 -6.09 -23.96 1.51
N ALA A 46 -6.40 -25.21 1.85
CA ALA A 46 -7.07 -25.55 3.11
C ALA A 46 -6.20 -25.20 4.34
N ARG A 47 -4.88 -25.32 4.22
CA ARG A 47 -3.94 -25.02 5.30
C ARG A 47 -4.03 -23.55 5.75
N GLU A 48 -4.09 -22.61 4.82
CA GLU A 48 -4.24 -21.19 5.18
C GLU A 48 -5.62 -20.90 5.80
N LEU A 49 -6.69 -21.48 5.27
CA LEU A 49 -8.02 -21.33 5.86
C LEU A 49 -8.13 -21.94 7.26
N MET A 50 -7.47 -23.07 7.51
CA MET A 50 -7.35 -23.65 8.84
C MET A 50 -6.50 -22.78 9.77
N SER A 51 -5.41 -22.19 9.27
CA SER A 51 -4.55 -21.26 10.02
C SER A 51 -5.33 -20.01 10.47
N LEU A 52 -6.18 -19.46 9.59
CA LEU A 52 -7.10 -18.38 9.93
C LEU A 52 -8.06 -18.78 11.05
N ARG A 53 -8.70 -19.95 10.95
CA ARG A 53 -9.58 -20.45 12.02
C ARG A 53 -8.87 -20.66 13.36
N VAL A 54 -7.63 -21.13 13.36
CA VAL A 54 -6.83 -21.32 14.58
C VAL A 54 -6.52 -19.96 15.24
N ARG A 55 -6.36 -18.88 14.46
CA ARG A 55 -6.21 -17.52 14.97
C ARG A 55 -7.53 -16.90 15.42
N GLU A 56 -8.66 -17.35 14.88
CA GLU A 56 -9.98 -16.73 14.97
C GLU A 56 -10.99 -17.51 15.82
N THR A 57 -10.57 -18.33 16.79
CA THR A 57 -11.44 -19.10 17.72
C THR A 57 -12.39 -18.26 18.60
N HIS A 58 -12.68 -17.01 18.22
CA HIS A 58 -13.59 -16.08 18.86
C HIS A 58 -14.58 -15.39 17.91
N PHE A 59 -14.78 -15.85 16.67
CA PHE A 59 -15.99 -15.49 15.93
C PHE A 59 -17.15 -16.29 16.51
N GLY A 60 -18.05 -15.62 17.24
CA GLY A 60 -19.16 -16.17 18.04
C GLY A 60 -20.22 -16.97 17.28
N VAL A 61 -19.79 -17.98 16.53
CA VAL A 61 -20.57 -19.14 16.14
C VAL A 61 -20.31 -20.18 17.23
N ASP A 62 -21.41 -20.69 17.80
CA ASP A 62 -21.49 -21.62 18.92
C ASP A 62 -20.34 -22.64 19.02
N GLU A 63 -20.05 -23.06 20.25
CA GLU A 63 -19.16 -24.16 20.66
C GLU A 63 -19.52 -25.55 20.04
N ALA A 64 -20.27 -25.59 18.95
CA ALA A 64 -20.35 -26.74 18.07
C ALA A 64 -19.12 -26.71 17.16
N GLY A 65 -18.02 -27.30 17.64
CA GLY A 65 -16.87 -27.62 16.79
C GLY A 65 -17.37 -28.35 15.54
N TRP A 66 -17.22 -27.71 14.37
CA TRP A 66 -17.62 -28.31 13.11
C TRP A 66 -16.87 -29.62 12.96
N SER A 67 -17.57 -30.69 12.56
CA SER A 67 -16.89 -31.95 12.31
C SER A 67 -15.88 -31.76 11.17
N HIS A 68 -14.79 -32.54 11.19
CA HIS A 68 -13.76 -32.48 10.15
C HIS A 68 -14.37 -32.64 8.75
N ASP A 69 -15.38 -33.52 8.63
CA ASP A 69 -16.08 -33.78 7.37
C ASP A 69 -16.95 -32.60 6.91
N GLU A 70 -17.65 -31.90 7.80
CA GLU A 70 -18.44 -30.71 7.44
C GLU A 70 -17.55 -29.54 6.99
N LEU A 71 -16.40 -29.37 7.65
CA LEU A 71 -15.39 -28.40 7.23
C LEU A 71 -14.80 -28.76 5.87
N LEU A 72 -14.47 -30.04 5.66
CA LEU A 72 -14.01 -30.57 4.38
C LEU A 72 -15.02 -30.28 3.27
N GLN A 73 -16.32 -30.52 3.49
CA GLN A 73 -17.34 -30.23 2.48
C GLN A 73 -17.47 -28.73 2.19
N LEU A 74 -17.38 -27.87 3.20
CA LEU A 74 -17.38 -26.42 2.99
C LEU A 74 -16.16 -25.97 2.18
N TYR A 75 -14.97 -26.47 2.52
CA TYR A 75 -13.73 -26.13 1.82
C TYR A 75 -13.70 -26.69 0.40
N LEU A 76 -14.18 -27.91 0.17
CA LEU A 76 -14.32 -28.47 -1.17
C LEU A 76 -15.33 -27.66 -2.01
N GLY A 77 -16.44 -27.24 -1.41
CA GLY A 77 -17.41 -26.37 -2.07
C GLY A 77 -16.85 -24.98 -2.41
N LEU A 78 -15.93 -24.47 -1.59
CA LEU A 78 -15.20 -23.24 -1.88
C LEU A 78 -14.16 -23.46 -2.98
N PHE A 79 -13.38 -24.54 -2.89
CA PHE A 79 -12.35 -24.92 -3.86
C PHE A 79 -12.95 -25.06 -5.26
N GLY A 80 -14.11 -25.71 -5.38
CA GLY A 80 -14.82 -25.85 -6.66
C GLY A 80 -15.37 -24.55 -7.25
N ARG A 81 -15.26 -23.41 -6.55
CA ARG A 81 -15.46 -22.09 -7.18
C ARG A 81 -14.19 -21.54 -7.79
N PHE A 82 -13.04 -21.89 -7.22
CA PHE A 82 -11.74 -21.46 -7.72
C PHE A 82 -11.31 -22.27 -8.93
N ASP A 83 -11.48 -23.59 -8.88
CA ASP A 83 -11.21 -24.55 -9.95
C ASP A 83 -12.36 -24.50 -10.97
N ARG A 84 -12.18 -23.75 -12.06
CA ARG A 84 -13.22 -23.54 -13.08
C ARG A 84 -13.25 -24.65 -14.11
N ASP A 85 -12.10 -25.25 -14.38
CA ASP A 85 -11.97 -26.33 -15.34
C ASP A 85 -12.23 -27.71 -14.71
N GLY A 86 -12.28 -27.79 -13.38
CA GLY A 86 -12.55 -29.00 -12.61
C GLY A 86 -11.38 -29.98 -12.61
N ASN A 87 -10.15 -29.49 -12.82
CA ASN A 87 -8.95 -30.33 -12.90
C ASN A 87 -8.42 -30.76 -11.52
N GLY A 88 -8.97 -30.22 -10.43
CA GLY A 88 -8.57 -30.51 -9.05
C GLY A 88 -7.41 -29.66 -8.53
N THR A 89 -6.97 -28.67 -9.30
CA THR A 89 -5.92 -27.70 -9.01
C THR A 89 -6.41 -26.30 -9.40
N VAL A 90 -5.82 -25.25 -8.83
CA VAL A 90 -6.15 -23.87 -9.20
C VAL A 90 -4.90 -23.21 -9.74
N ASP A 91 -4.92 -22.82 -11.01
CA ASP A 91 -3.81 -22.08 -11.58
C ASP A 91 -3.82 -20.59 -11.19
N LEU A 92 -2.74 -19.87 -11.51
CA LEU A 92 -2.62 -18.44 -11.19
C LEU A 92 -3.69 -17.59 -11.89
N GLU A 93 -4.10 -17.93 -13.11
CA GLU A 93 -5.10 -17.17 -13.86
C GLU A 93 -6.50 -17.36 -13.28
N GLU A 94 -6.86 -18.58 -12.92
CA GLU A 94 -8.08 -18.94 -12.20
C GLU A 94 -8.13 -18.25 -10.84
N PHE A 95 -7.06 -18.36 -10.05
CA PHE A 95 -6.96 -17.70 -8.76
C PHE A 95 -7.12 -16.18 -8.90
N ARG A 96 -6.46 -15.57 -9.88
CA ARG A 96 -6.57 -14.14 -10.16
C ARG A 96 -7.99 -13.73 -10.54
N ALA A 97 -8.63 -14.48 -11.43
CA ALA A 97 -9.97 -14.16 -11.90
C ALA A 97 -11.01 -14.28 -10.78
N GLU A 98 -10.88 -15.30 -9.93
CA GLU A 98 -11.79 -15.52 -8.81
C GLU A 98 -11.58 -14.49 -7.70
N MET A 99 -10.32 -14.19 -7.35
CA MET A 99 -10.01 -13.12 -6.40
C MET A 99 -10.53 -11.76 -6.87
N ARG A 100 -10.53 -11.52 -8.19
CA ARG A 100 -11.09 -10.30 -8.78
C ARG A 100 -12.60 -10.20 -8.55
N GLU A 101 -13.33 -11.26 -8.87
CA GLU A 101 -14.79 -11.31 -8.68
C GLU A 101 -15.17 -11.18 -7.21
N VAL A 102 -14.45 -11.85 -6.31
CA VAL A 102 -14.65 -11.74 -4.86
C VAL A 102 -14.46 -10.30 -4.39
N MET A 103 -13.37 -9.64 -4.80
CA MET A 103 -13.12 -8.25 -4.42
C MET A 103 -14.17 -7.28 -4.98
N LEU A 104 -14.66 -7.49 -6.20
CA LEU A 104 -15.76 -6.70 -6.76
C LEU A 104 -17.10 -6.95 -6.05
N ALA A 105 -17.36 -8.18 -5.62
CA ALA A 105 -18.52 -8.50 -4.80
C ALA A 105 -18.43 -7.81 -3.44
N VAL A 106 -17.26 -7.80 -2.80
CA VAL A 106 -17.00 -7.05 -1.55
C VAL A 106 -17.23 -5.56 -1.78
N ALA A 107 -16.67 -4.99 -2.84
CA ALA A 107 -16.88 -3.58 -3.19
C ALA A 107 -18.36 -3.24 -3.37
N SER A 108 -19.12 -4.15 -3.99
CA SER A 108 -20.56 -3.99 -4.20
C SER A 108 -21.37 -4.14 -2.91
N GLY A 109 -20.93 -5.03 -2.00
CA GLY A 109 -21.55 -5.23 -0.69
C GLY A 109 -21.29 -4.09 0.31
N LEU A 110 -20.10 -3.48 0.27
CA LEU A 110 -19.76 -2.30 1.07
C LEU A 110 -20.53 -1.05 0.59
N GLY A 111 -20.80 -0.96 -0.71
CA GLY A 111 -21.51 0.17 -1.30
C GLY A 111 -20.74 1.49 -1.11
N PHE A 112 -21.47 2.55 -0.77
CA PHE A 112 -20.92 3.91 -0.61
C PHE A 112 -20.63 4.28 0.85
N LEU A 113 -20.93 3.40 1.81
CA LEU A 113 -20.75 3.70 3.22
C LEU A 113 -19.39 3.16 3.68
N PRO A 114 -18.52 4.01 4.25
CA PRO A 114 -17.27 3.55 4.81
C PRO A 114 -17.54 2.65 6.02
N VAL A 115 -16.89 1.49 6.05
CA VAL A 115 -16.98 0.51 7.13
C VAL A 115 -15.62 0.36 7.78
N GLN A 116 -15.60 0.36 9.11
CA GLN A 116 -14.40 0.05 9.88
C GLN A 116 -14.27 -1.46 10.03
N MET A 117 -13.14 -2.03 9.62
CA MET A 117 -12.92 -3.47 9.66
C MET A 117 -11.50 -3.85 10.08
N VAL A 118 -11.37 -5.03 10.67
CA VAL A 118 -10.08 -5.62 11.02
C VAL A 118 -9.55 -6.38 9.81
N VAL A 119 -8.36 -6.03 9.34
CA VAL A 119 -7.71 -6.67 8.19
C VAL A 119 -6.36 -7.22 8.58
N GLU A 120 -5.97 -8.33 7.95
CA GLU A 120 -4.64 -8.91 8.14
C GLU A 120 -3.58 -8.20 7.31
N GLU A 121 -2.33 -8.22 7.79
CA GLU A 121 -1.15 -7.81 7.03
C GLU A 121 -1.04 -8.63 5.72
N GLY A 122 -0.77 -7.95 4.61
CA GLY A 122 -0.67 -8.60 3.30
C GLY A 122 -2.00 -9.06 2.70
N SER A 123 -3.15 -8.77 3.34
CA SER A 123 -4.46 -9.04 2.74
C SER A 123 -4.77 -8.06 1.60
N PHE A 124 -5.56 -8.50 0.62
CA PHE A 124 -5.99 -7.66 -0.51
C PHE A 124 -6.66 -6.36 -0.07
N LEU A 125 -7.47 -6.41 0.98
CA LEU A 125 -8.15 -5.25 1.54
C LEU A 125 -7.19 -4.26 2.19
N LYS A 126 -6.17 -4.75 2.90
CA LYS A 126 -5.11 -3.88 3.45
C LYS A 126 -4.33 -3.18 2.35
N ARG A 127 -4.01 -3.89 1.26
CA ARG A 127 -3.31 -3.29 0.11
C ARG A 127 -4.16 -2.24 -0.63
N ALA A 128 -5.48 -2.42 -0.66
CA ALA A 128 -6.39 -1.41 -1.20
C ALA A 128 -6.32 -0.09 -0.39
N VAL A 129 -6.28 -0.17 0.93
CA VAL A 129 -6.14 1.00 1.83
C VAL A 129 -4.77 1.65 1.72
N GLU A 130 -3.70 0.84 1.71
CA GLU A 130 -2.33 1.35 1.54
C GLU A 130 -2.16 2.11 0.21
N ARG A 131 -2.81 1.63 -0.85
CA ARG A 131 -2.83 2.29 -2.15
C ARG A 131 -3.57 3.63 -2.11
N GLU A 132 -4.76 3.67 -1.51
CA GLU A 132 -5.53 4.91 -1.38
C GLU A 132 -4.77 5.97 -0.55
N SER A 133 -4.23 5.56 0.59
CA SER A 133 -3.42 6.44 1.44
C SER A 133 -2.18 6.98 0.71
N ALA A 134 -1.50 6.15 -0.10
CA ALA A 134 -0.39 6.58 -0.94
C ALA A 134 -0.79 7.63 -1.99
N LYS A 135 -1.98 7.51 -2.60
CA LYS A 135 -2.52 8.54 -3.51
C LYS A 135 -2.72 9.87 -2.79
N HIS A 136 -3.32 9.85 -1.59
CA HIS A 136 -3.57 11.05 -0.81
C HIS A 136 -2.29 11.74 -0.33
N VAL A 137 -1.28 10.96 0.08
CA VAL A 137 0.04 11.50 0.44
C VAL A 137 0.72 12.14 -0.76
N PHE A 138 0.73 11.46 -1.92
CA PHE A 138 1.34 11.98 -3.14
C PHE A 138 0.67 13.28 -3.62
N GLU A 139 -0.66 13.33 -3.60
CA GLU A 139 -1.42 14.51 -4.00
C GLU A 139 -1.18 15.69 -3.05
N THR A 140 -1.03 15.41 -1.75
CA THR A 140 -0.67 16.42 -0.74
C THR A 140 0.74 16.96 -0.96
N LEU A 141 1.71 16.09 -1.25
CA LEU A 141 3.09 16.48 -1.56
C LEU A 141 3.17 17.30 -2.85
N LYS A 142 2.39 16.94 -3.87
CA LYS A 142 2.29 17.68 -5.14
C LYS A 142 1.69 19.08 -4.95
N LYS A 143 0.68 19.22 -4.10
CA LYS A 143 0.11 20.53 -3.73
C LYS A 143 1.11 21.38 -2.94
N ALA A 144 1.83 20.77 -1.99
CA ALA A 144 2.85 21.47 -1.19
C ALA A 144 4.01 21.99 -2.05
N THR A 145 4.45 21.23 -3.06
CA THR A 145 5.51 21.65 -3.99
C THR A 145 5.05 22.71 -4.99
N ARG A 146 3.76 22.76 -5.35
CA ARG A 146 3.21 23.78 -6.26
C ARG A 146 2.87 25.12 -5.57
N ALA A 147 2.78 25.13 -4.24
CA ALA A 147 2.44 26.30 -3.43
C ALA A 147 3.63 27.25 -3.15
N HIS A 148 4.82 26.98 -3.66
CA HIS A 148 5.93 27.94 -3.69
C HIS A 148 6.07 28.56 -5.09
N PRO A 149 5.32 29.63 -5.44
CA PRO A 149 5.77 30.52 -6.50
C PRO A 149 6.98 31.29 -5.97
N THR A 150 8.09 31.20 -6.70
CA THR A 150 9.28 32.01 -6.51
C THR A 150 8.90 33.49 -6.57
N SER A 151 8.73 34.15 -5.43
CA SER A 151 8.75 35.60 -5.33
C SER A 151 10.20 36.06 -5.43
N SER A 152 10.77 36.00 -6.63
CA SER A 152 12.00 36.72 -6.98
C SER A 152 11.67 38.21 -7.15
N SER A 153 11.27 38.88 -6.07
CA SER A 153 11.36 40.33 -5.99
C SER A 153 12.73 40.65 -5.40
N CYS A 154 13.75 40.69 -6.27
CA CYS A 154 15.03 41.27 -5.94
C CYS A 154 14.84 42.80 -5.87
N PRO A 155 14.99 43.47 -4.71
CA PRO A 155 15.03 44.92 -4.68
C PRO A 155 16.40 45.35 -5.19
N GLN A 156 16.45 45.98 -6.36
CA GLN A 156 17.61 46.75 -6.77
C GLN A 156 17.81 47.91 -5.80
N MET A 157 18.87 47.86 -5.00
CA MET A 157 19.38 49.00 -4.25
C MET A 157 20.86 49.19 -4.58
N PHE A 158 21.10 50.16 -5.46
CA PHE A 158 22.18 51.17 -5.41
C PHE A 158 23.58 50.74 -4.97
N GLU A 159 24.57 51.00 -5.84
CA GLU A 159 25.77 51.72 -5.39
C GLU A 159 26.43 52.55 -6.50
N LYS A 160 26.89 53.74 -6.09
CA LYS A 160 27.37 54.85 -6.91
C LYS A 160 28.84 54.68 -7.33
N LYS A 161 29.17 55.32 -8.45
CA LYS A 161 30.49 55.59 -9.05
C LYS A 161 31.64 55.89 -8.05
N GLY A 162 32.84 55.38 -8.39
CA GLY A 162 34.13 55.92 -7.95
C GLY A 162 35.31 55.24 -8.66
N HIS A 163 36.03 55.98 -9.51
CA HIS A 163 37.23 55.56 -10.25
C HIS A 163 38.44 55.31 -9.31
N ALA A 164 39.27 54.28 -9.59
CA ALA A 164 40.70 54.41 -9.95
C ALA A 164 41.49 53.08 -9.85
N ASN A 165 42.25 52.80 -10.92
CA ASN A 165 43.54 52.09 -11.04
C ASN A 165 43.82 50.66 -10.47
N MET A 166 44.24 49.80 -11.41
CA MET A 166 45.12 48.60 -11.38
C MET A 166 46.41 48.73 -10.51
N PRO A 167 47.29 47.69 -10.34
CA PRO A 167 47.25 46.23 -10.65
C PRO A 167 47.82 45.28 -9.53
N MET A 168 47.83 43.96 -9.84
CA MET A 168 48.63 42.80 -9.35
C MET A 168 49.61 42.95 -8.17
N ASP A 169 49.43 42.15 -7.10
CA ASP A 169 50.32 41.04 -6.64
C ASP A 169 50.03 40.63 -5.18
N ASP A 170 49.96 39.31 -4.96
CA ASP A 170 50.15 38.50 -3.76
C ASP A 170 50.10 39.14 -2.34
N ALA A 171 49.16 38.67 -1.51
CA ALA A 171 49.45 38.10 -0.18
C ALA A 171 48.17 37.72 0.59
N VAL A 172 48.01 36.40 0.75
CA VAL A 172 47.59 35.64 1.93
C VAL A 172 47.38 36.46 3.23
N ASP A 173 46.30 36.12 3.96
CA ASP A 173 45.98 36.46 5.36
C ASP A 173 45.42 37.86 5.69
N ARG A 174 44.16 38.12 5.31
CA ARG A 174 43.14 38.68 6.24
C ARG A 174 41.71 38.66 5.66
N ALA A 175 40.96 37.57 5.87
CA ALA A 175 39.49 37.60 5.75
C ALA A 175 38.82 36.61 6.73
N GLU A 176 39.25 36.65 7.99
CA GLU A 176 38.30 36.43 9.09
C GLU A 176 37.39 37.66 9.16
N LYS A 177 36.08 37.41 9.30
CA LYS A 177 34.96 38.35 9.46
C LYS A 177 34.26 38.79 8.16
N THR A 178 33.54 37.85 7.58
CA THR A 178 32.14 38.14 7.21
C THR A 178 31.26 36.97 7.64
N VAL A 179 30.80 37.08 8.88
CA VAL A 179 29.72 36.27 9.43
C VAL A 179 28.47 36.63 8.65
N CYS A 180 28.00 35.73 7.79
CA CYS A 180 26.58 35.67 7.42
C CYS A 180 26.10 34.25 7.67
N THR A 181 25.47 34.11 8.84
CA THR A 181 24.74 32.96 9.32
C THR A 181 23.72 32.49 8.27
N CYS A 182 23.99 31.35 7.65
CA CYS A 182 22.95 30.51 7.05
C CYS A 182 23.12 29.09 7.61
N SER A 183 22.87 28.98 8.91
CA SER A 183 22.60 27.71 9.59
C SER A 183 21.25 27.83 10.26
N CYS A 184 20.29 27.09 9.73
CA CYS A 184 19.07 26.58 10.37
C CYS A 184 18.44 25.70 9.29
N VAL A 185 18.82 24.43 9.14
CA VAL A 185 18.55 23.34 10.10
C VAL A 185 17.19 23.54 10.76
N ARG A 186 16.13 23.16 10.05
CA ARG A 186 14.83 22.85 10.64
C ARG A 186 14.25 21.58 10.01
N TRP A 187 15.05 20.52 10.07
CA TRP A 187 14.63 19.13 9.94
C TRP A 187 14.97 18.44 11.25
N ARG A 188 14.03 18.45 12.20
CA ARG A 188 13.84 17.48 13.29
C ARG A 188 12.77 18.05 14.22
N ASN A 189 11.89 17.16 14.66
CA ASN A 189 10.75 17.38 15.56
C ASN A 189 9.45 17.74 14.81
N LEU A 190 8.66 16.73 14.44
CA LEU A 190 7.43 16.40 15.15
C LEU A 190 6.81 15.12 14.54
N TRP A 191 7.10 13.98 15.16
CA TRP A 191 6.12 12.90 15.33
C TRP A 191 6.13 12.63 16.85
N PRO A 192 4.97 12.59 17.54
CA PRO A 192 4.91 12.21 18.95
C PRO A 192 5.36 10.78 19.21
#